data_AF-A0A1G0NYH1-F1
#
_entry.id   AF-A0A1G0NYH1-F1
#
_cell.length_a   1.000
_cell.length_b   1.000
_cell.length_c   1.000
_cell.angle_alpha   90.00
_cell.angle_beta   90.00
_cell.angle_gamma   90.00
#
_symmetry.space_group_name_H-M   'P 1'
#
loop_
_entity.id
_entity.type
_entity.pdbx_description
1 polymer ?
#
loop_
_entity_poly.entity_id
_entity_poly.type
_entity_poly.pdbx_seq_one_letter_code
_entity_poly.pdbx_strand_id
1 'polypeptide(L)'
;MLHRIAAVIMIGISLYHIIYISATTKGRQLLKDLLPRYEDIYDAIAVAKFNLGLSKEKPKLDRFSYIEKAEYWALIWGTIVMSLTGIIMWFDNTFIGLFTKLGWDVARTIHYFEAWLAFLAIIVWHFYFVIFNPDVYPMSTAWLTGSISEEEMKEEHPKEYEKISSGKDNNQ
;
A
#
# COMPACT_ATOMS: atom_id res chain seq x y z
N MET A 1 -5.97 -4.84 26.48
CA MET A 1 -6.90 -5.84 25.91
C MET A 1 -7.35 -5.49 24.49
N LEU A 2 -7.90 -4.29 24.25
CA LEU A 2 -8.36 -3.86 22.91
C LEU A 2 -7.30 -3.99 21.80
N HIS A 3 -6.06 -3.56 22.07
CA HIS A 3 -4.96 -3.69 21.10
C HIS A 3 -4.72 -5.15 20.65
N ARG A 4 -4.85 -6.14 21.55
CA ARG A 4 -4.68 -7.56 21.21
C ARG A 4 -5.83 -8.07 20.35
N ILE A 5 -7.06 -7.62 20.62
CA ILE A 5 -8.24 -7.95 19.80
C ILE A 5 -8.05 -7.38 18.39
N ALA A 6 -7.66 -6.10 18.29
CA ALA A 6 -7.37 -5.46 17.01
C ALA A 6 -6.25 -6.18 16.24
N ALA A 7 -5.20 -6.64 16.94
CA ALA A 7 -4.13 -7.42 16.32
C ALA A 7 -4.62 -8.74 15.72
N VAL A 8 -5.48 -9.48 16.43
CA VAL A 8 -6.07 -10.73 15.90
C VAL A 8 -6.95 -10.46 14.67
N ILE A 9 -7.75 -9.38 14.70
CA ILE A 9 -8.57 -8.97 13.56
C ILE A 9 -7.68 -8.62 12.35
N MET A 10 -6.65 -7.80 12.56
CA MET A 10 -5.72 -7.41 11.50
C MET A 10 -5.03 -8.63 10.89
N ILE A 11 -4.47 -9.54 11.70
CA ILE A 11 -3.85 -10.78 11.21
C ILE A 11 -4.86 -11.61 10.42
N GLY A 12 -6.10 -11.75 10.92
CA GLY A 12 -7.16 -12.49 10.23
C GLY A 12 -7.50 -11.91 8.87
N ILE A 13 -7.66 -10.58 8.77
CA ILE A 13 -7.93 -9.87 7.50
C ILE A 13 -6.74 -10.02 6.54
N SER A 14 -5.50 -9.92 7.03
CA SER A 14 -4.31 -10.11 6.20
C SER A 14 -4.22 -11.52 5.64
N LEU A 15 -4.53 -12.55 6.44
CA LEU A 15 -4.58 -13.93 5.96
C LEU A 15 -5.67 -14.13 4.90
N TYR A 16 -6.87 -13.55 5.13
CA TYR A 16 -7.92 -13.56 4.12
C TYR A 16 -7.47 -12.90 2.82
N HIS A 17 -6.81 -11.74 2.89
CA HIS A 17 -6.28 -11.04 1.72
C HIS A 17 -5.26 -11.89 0.96
N ILE A 18 -4.33 -12.52 1.67
CA ILE A 18 -3.34 -13.44 1.07
C ILE A 18 -4.05 -14.59 0.34
N ILE A 19 -5.06 -15.20 0.95
CA ILE A 19 -5.86 -16.27 0.32
C ILE A 19 -6.58 -15.74 -0.91
N TYR A 20 -7.22 -14.57 -0.83
CA TYR A 20 -7.93 -13.96 -1.96
C TYR A 20 -7.01 -13.70 -3.16
N ILE A 21 -5.84 -13.08 -2.93
CA ILE A 21 -4.90 -12.74 -4.02
C ILE A 21 -4.22 -13.96 -4.64
N SER A 22 -4.12 -15.07 -3.92
CA SER A 22 -3.51 -16.30 -4.42
C SER A 22 -4.51 -17.26 -5.05
N ALA A 23 -5.74 -17.33 -4.53
CA ALA A 23 -6.77 -18.26 -4.99
C ALA A 23 -7.62 -17.74 -6.17
N THR A 24 -7.79 -16.42 -6.31
CA THR A 24 -8.66 -15.85 -7.36
C THR A 24 -7.88 -15.36 -8.56
N THR A 25 -8.46 -15.44 -9.76
CA THR A 25 -7.83 -14.91 -10.99
C THR A 25 -7.68 -13.39 -10.90
N LYS A 26 -8.73 -12.68 -10.45
CA LYS A 26 -8.70 -11.23 -10.24
C LYS A 26 -7.66 -10.81 -9.21
N GLY A 27 -7.56 -11.53 -8.10
CA GLY A 27 -6.58 -11.27 -7.06
C GLY A 27 -5.13 -11.50 -7.52
N ARG A 28 -4.87 -12.54 -8.30
CA ARG A 28 -3.54 -12.77 -8.91
C ARG A 28 -3.18 -11.68 -9.91
N GLN A 29 -4.15 -11.19 -10.67
CA GLN A 29 -3.93 -10.06 -11.57
C GLN A 29 -3.65 -8.77 -10.80
N LEU A 30 -4.43 -8.47 -9.75
CA LEU A 30 -4.19 -7.34 -8.85
C LEU A 30 -2.76 -7.37 -8.28
N LEU A 31 -2.29 -8.53 -7.82
CA LEU A 31 -0.93 -8.66 -7.33
C LEU A 31 0.11 -8.35 -8.42
N LYS A 32 -0.09 -8.84 -9.65
CA LYS A 32 0.80 -8.53 -10.78
C LYS A 32 0.83 -7.04 -11.11
N ASP A 33 -0.33 -6.38 -11.08
CA ASP A 33 -0.47 -4.96 -11.39
C ASP A 33 0.23 -4.08 -10.33
N LEU A 34 0.25 -4.54 -9.07
CA LEU A 34 0.88 -3.86 -7.95
C LEU A 34 2.38 -4.19 -7.77
N LEU A 35 2.95 -5.13 -8.54
CA LEU A 35 4.38 -5.42 -8.44
C LEU A 35 5.21 -4.18 -8.86
N PRO A 36 6.23 -3.80 -8.07
CA PRO A 36 7.13 -2.73 -8.46
C PRO A 36 7.90 -3.11 -9.72
N ARG A 37 7.99 -2.18 -10.66
CA ARG A 37 8.73 -2.30 -11.93
C ARG A 37 9.77 -1.19 -11.98
N TYR A 38 10.81 -1.39 -12.81
CA TYR A 38 11.81 -0.35 -13.04
C TYR A 38 11.21 0.96 -13.56
N GLU A 39 10.09 0.87 -14.31
CA GLU A 39 9.29 2.02 -14.76
C GLU A 39 8.82 2.92 -13.62
N ASP A 40 8.52 2.36 -12.44
CA ASP A 40 8.02 3.15 -11.30
C ASP A 40 9.06 4.16 -10.80
N ILE A 41 10.36 3.87 -10.97
CA ILE A 41 11.44 4.80 -10.65
C ILE A 41 11.46 5.96 -11.64
N TYR A 42 11.28 5.67 -12.94
CA TYR A 42 11.21 6.71 -13.96
C TYR A 42 9.98 7.58 -13.78
N ASP A 43 8.82 6.99 -13.47
CA ASP A 43 7.59 7.71 -13.17
C ASP A 43 7.75 8.60 -11.94
N ALA A 44 8.39 8.11 -10.87
CA ALA A 44 8.70 8.92 -9.68
C ALA A 44 9.61 10.11 -9.98
N ILE A 45 10.66 9.92 -10.78
CA ILE A 45 11.56 11.02 -11.19
C ILE A 45 10.81 12.02 -12.09
N ALA A 46 9.95 11.53 -12.99
CA ALA A 46 9.17 12.39 -13.88
C ALA A 46 8.15 13.23 -13.11
N VAL A 47 7.44 12.63 -12.14
CA VAL A 47 6.54 13.36 -11.22
C VAL A 47 7.32 14.38 -10.41
N ALA A 48 8.48 14.02 -9.87
CA ALA A 48 9.31 14.97 -9.12
C ALA A 48 9.75 16.16 -9.99
N LYS A 49 10.19 15.91 -11.23
CA LYS A 49 10.56 16.98 -12.18
C LYS A 49 9.37 17.88 -12.52
N PHE A 50 8.19 17.29 -12.76
CA PHE A 50 6.97 18.03 -13.05
C PHE A 50 6.57 18.91 -11.85
N ASN A 51 6.52 18.35 -10.64
CA ASN A 51 6.16 19.07 -9.42
C ASN A 51 7.16 20.17 -9.04
N LEU A 52 8.44 20.00 -9.37
CA LEU A 52 9.48 21.03 -9.20
C LEU A 52 9.52 22.07 -10.33
N GLY A 53 8.62 21.97 -11.33
CA GLY A 53 8.57 22.87 -12.48
C GLY A 53 9.72 22.69 -13.49
N LEU A 54 10.49 21.61 -13.38
CA LEU A 54 11.60 21.26 -14.27
C LEU A 54 11.12 20.58 -15.56
N SER A 55 9.89 20.06 -15.58
CA SER A 55 9.21 19.52 -16.75
C SER A 55 7.84 20.19 -16.91
N LYS A 56 7.43 20.45 -18.17
CA LYS A 56 6.06 20.90 -18.48
C LYS A 56 5.11 19.74 -18.80
N GLU A 57 5.64 18.54 -18.95
CA GLU A 57 4.85 17.35 -19.31
C GLU A 57 4.43 16.61 -18.04
N LYS A 58 3.10 16.48 -17.82
CA LYS A 58 2.54 15.61 -16.76
C LYS A 58 2.87 14.16 -17.12
N PRO A 59 3.51 13.39 -16.23
CA PRO A 59 3.86 12.00 -16.52
C PRO A 59 2.60 11.15 -16.69
N LYS A 60 2.65 10.22 -17.66
CA LYS A 60 1.55 9.29 -17.89
C LYS A 60 1.72 8.07 -16.98
N LEU A 61 0.87 7.94 -15.97
CA LEU A 61 0.92 6.84 -15.01
C LEU A 61 0.10 5.63 -15.50
N ASP A 62 0.46 4.45 -14.99
CA ASP A 62 -0.24 3.18 -15.26
C ASP A 62 -1.47 3.01 -14.35
N ARG A 63 -2.17 1.88 -14.48
CA ARG A 63 -3.33 1.52 -13.64
C ARG A 63 -3.13 1.76 -12.15
N PHE A 64 -1.92 1.49 -11.66
CA PHE A 64 -1.47 1.89 -10.34
C PHE A 64 -0.19 2.70 -10.51
N SER A 65 -0.18 3.90 -9.95
CA SER A 65 0.97 4.77 -9.83
C SER A 65 2.03 4.19 -8.89
N TYR A 66 3.26 4.70 -8.98
CA TYR A 66 4.33 4.31 -8.05
C TYR A 66 3.97 4.64 -6.59
N ILE A 67 3.14 5.67 -6.36
CA ILE A 67 2.71 6.10 -5.02
C ILE A 67 1.78 5.04 -4.42
N GLU A 68 0.75 4.62 -5.17
CA GLU A 68 -0.19 3.59 -4.72
C GLU A 68 0.50 2.24 -4.49
N LYS A 69 1.43 1.86 -5.38
CA LYS A 69 2.26 0.66 -5.19
C LYS A 69 3.10 0.78 -3.93
N ALA A 70 3.75 1.93 -3.70
CA ALA A 70 4.56 2.16 -2.51
C ALA A 70 3.71 2.06 -1.24
N GLU A 71 2.52 2.65 -1.21
CA GLU A 71 1.58 2.53 -0.08
C GLU A 71 1.16 1.09 0.18
N TYR A 72 0.81 0.34 -0.88
CA TYR A 72 0.42 -1.06 -0.76
C TYR A 72 1.55 -1.93 -0.17
N TRP A 73 2.78 -1.78 -0.67
CA TRP A 73 3.92 -2.56 -0.19
C TRP A 73 4.40 -2.12 1.19
N ALA A 74 4.33 -0.82 1.51
CA ALA A 74 4.61 -0.32 2.85
C ALA A 74 3.63 -0.90 3.87
N LEU A 75 2.34 -0.97 3.53
CA LEU A 75 1.32 -1.60 4.37
C LEU A 75 1.59 -3.08 4.61
N ILE A 76 1.94 -3.84 3.55
CA ILE A 76 2.29 -5.26 3.67
C ILE A 76 3.49 -5.44 4.60
N TRP A 77 4.56 -4.69 4.37
CA TRP A 77 5.77 -4.74 5.19
C TRP A 77 5.46 -4.45 6.66
N GLY A 78 4.81 -3.31 6.93
CA GLY A 78 4.48 -2.90 8.29
C GLY A 78 3.59 -3.92 8.99
N THR A 79 2.61 -4.49 8.28
CA THR A 79 1.74 -5.54 8.84
C THR A 79 2.52 -6.80 9.22
N ILE A 80 3.47 -7.23 8.38
CA ILE A 80 4.32 -8.39 8.68
C ILE A 80 5.18 -8.11 9.92
N VAL A 81 5.89 -6.97 9.94
CA VAL A 81 6.78 -6.60 11.06
C VAL A 81 5.98 -6.49 12.36
N MET A 82 4.85 -5.79 12.34
CA MET A 82 3.99 -5.60 13.51
C MET A 82 3.39 -6.91 14.00
N SER A 83 2.96 -7.80 13.11
CA SER A 83 2.40 -9.10 13.48
C SER A 83 3.45 -10.01 14.11
N LEU A 84 4.64 -10.12 13.49
CA LEU A 84 5.71 -10.98 13.99
C LEU A 84 6.24 -10.50 15.35
N THR A 85 6.56 -9.22 15.46
CA THR A 85 7.04 -8.64 16.73
C THR A 85 5.95 -8.65 17.81
N GLY A 86 4.68 -8.46 17.44
CA GLY A 86 3.54 -8.58 18.33
C GLY A 86 3.36 -10.01 18.88
N ILE A 87 3.51 -11.03 18.04
CA ILE A 87 3.48 -12.45 18.44
C ILE A 87 4.65 -12.76 19.39
N ILE A 88 5.86 -12.27 19.10
CA ILE A 88 7.03 -12.42 19.97
C ILE A 88 6.74 -11.87 21.37
N MET A 89 6.13 -10.67 21.44
CA MET A 89 5.76 -10.05 22.71
C MET A 89 4.57 -10.73 23.39
N TRP A 90 3.66 -11.34 22.64
CA TRP A 90 2.50 -12.02 23.21
C TRP A 90 2.91 -13.28 23.97
N PHE A 91 3.84 -14.07 23.42
CA PHE A 91 4.32 -15.32 24.03
C PHE A 91 5.71 -15.15 24.66
N ASP A 92 5.83 -14.18 25.56
CA ASP A 92 7.08 -13.77 26.22
C ASP A 92 7.90 -14.93 26.80
N ASN A 93 7.31 -15.82 27.59
CA ASN A 93 8.03 -16.96 28.18
C ASN A 93 8.65 -17.89 27.12
N THR A 94 7.95 -18.07 26.00
CA THR A 94 8.43 -18.93 24.90
C THR A 94 9.58 -18.25 24.17
N PHE A 95 9.40 -16.98 23.79
CA PHE A 95 10.37 -16.28 22.96
C PHE A 95 11.59 -15.76 23.73
N ILE A 96 11.47 -15.48 25.03
CA ILE A 96 12.64 -15.24 25.89
C ILE A 96 13.47 -16.54 26.01
N GLY A 97 12.83 -17.70 26.06
CA GLY A 97 13.53 -18.99 26.03
C GLY A 97 14.26 -19.25 24.71
N LEU A 98 13.67 -18.84 23.58
CA LEU A 98 14.24 -19.04 22.23
C LEU A 98 15.31 -18.00 21.84
N PHE A 99 15.08 -16.73 22.15
CA PHE A 99 15.87 -15.59 21.66
C PHE A 99 16.58 -14.81 22.76
N THR A 100 16.55 -15.30 24.00
CA THR A 100 16.97 -14.59 25.21
C THR A 100 16.16 -13.32 25.47
N LYS A 101 16.39 -12.68 26.62
CA LYS A 101 15.78 -11.37 26.93
C LYS A 101 16.15 -10.31 25.89
N LEU A 102 17.38 -10.36 25.34
CA LEU A 102 17.85 -9.37 24.38
C LEU A 102 17.03 -9.40 23.09
N GLY A 103 16.77 -10.58 22.52
CA GLY A 103 15.96 -10.69 21.30
C GLY A 103 14.53 -10.22 21.49
N TRP A 104 13.95 -10.48 22.66
CA TRP A 104 12.62 -9.99 23.02
C TRP A 104 12.60 -8.46 23.17
N ASP A 105 13.62 -7.85 23.81
CA ASP A 105 13.74 -6.39 23.91
C ASP A 105 13.93 -5.73 22.54
N VAL A 106 14.68 -6.36 21.63
CA VAL A 106 14.82 -5.90 20.24
C VAL A 106 13.47 -5.92 19.51
N ALA A 107 12.71 -7.01 19.63
CA ALA A 107 11.38 -7.10 19.03
C ALA A 107 10.43 -6.01 19.55
N ARG A 108 10.48 -5.72 20.86
CA ARG A 108 9.72 -4.62 21.46
C ARG A 108 10.12 -3.26 20.86
N THR A 109 11.42 -2.99 20.73
CA THR A 109 11.91 -1.74 20.15
C THR A 109 11.49 -1.58 18.69
N ILE A 110 11.62 -2.63 17.87
CA ILE A 110 11.17 -2.63 16.48
C ILE A 110 9.67 -2.35 16.41
N HIS A 111 8.85 -3.07 17.19
CA HIS A 111 7.40 -2.88 17.19
C HIS A 111 7.01 -1.44 17.56
N TYR A 112 7.69 -0.85 18.55
CA TYR A 112 7.42 0.52 18.97
C TYR A 112 7.73 1.55 17.88
N PHE A 113 8.90 1.45 17.23
CA PHE A 113 9.26 2.39 16.17
C PHE A 113 8.45 2.17 14.89
N GLU A 114 8.15 0.93 14.53
CA GLU A 114 7.28 0.61 13.40
C GLU A 114 5.86 1.14 13.63
N ALA A 115 5.33 1.07 14.86
CA ALA A 115 4.03 1.65 15.19
C ALA A 115 3.99 3.17 14.95
N TRP A 116 5.06 3.88 15.34
CA TRP A 116 5.20 5.32 15.07
C TRP A 116 5.36 5.61 13.58
N LEU A 117 6.19 4.83 12.89
CA LEU A 117 6.38 4.95 11.44
C LEU A 117 5.04 4.79 10.71
N ALA A 118 4.30 3.72 11.00
CA ALA A 118 3.01 3.43 10.38
C ALA A 118 1.97 4.50 10.68
N PHE A 119 1.87 4.94 11.94
CA PHE A 119 0.94 6.01 12.34
C PHE A 119 1.22 7.33 11.60
N LEU A 120 2.50 7.73 11.54
CA LEU A 120 2.88 8.97 10.86
C LEU A 120 2.77 8.85 9.34
N ALA A 121 3.07 7.68 8.76
CA ALA A 121 2.87 7.42 7.34
C ALA A 121 1.39 7.55 6.94
N ILE A 122 0.47 7.04 7.76
CA ILE A 122 -0.97 7.21 7.49
C ILE A 122 -1.37 8.69 7.53
N ILE A 123 -0.95 9.42 8.57
CA ILE A 123 -1.38 10.82 8.76
C ILE A 123 -0.76 11.77 7.74
N VAL A 124 0.54 11.64 7.46
CA VAL A 124 1.27 12.60 6.63
C VAL A 124 1.20 12.23 5.16
N TRP A 125 1.43 10.95 4.84
CA TRP A 125 1.55 10.50 3.46
C TRP A 125 0.19 10.09 2.91
N HIS A 126 -0.45 9.09 3.52
CA HIS A 126 -1.68 8.51 2.98
C HIS A 126 -2.86 9.51 2.98
N PHE A 127 -3.10 10.22 4.10
CA PHE A 127 -4.17 11.23 4.14
C PHE A 127 -3.90 12.38 3.18
N TYR A 128 -2.63 12.73 2.92
CA TYR A 128 -2.35 13.73 1.90
C TYR A 128 -2.82 13.27 0.52
N PHE A 129 -2.38 12.10 0.06
CA PHE A 129 -2.73 11.63 -1.28
C PHE A 129 -4.21 11.28 -1.44
N VAL A 130 -4.88 10.84 -0.37
CA VAL A 130 -6.27 10.37 -0.44
C VAL A 130 -7.28 11.48 -0.12
N ILE A 131 -6.93 12.46 0.72
CA ILE A 131 -7.87 13.50 1.19
C ILE A 131 -7.44 14.89 0.72
N PHE A 132 -6.18 15.26 0.88
CA PHE A 132 -5.73 16.65 0.69
C PHE A 132 -5.14 16.94 -0.69
N ASN A 133 -4.97 15.94 -1.54
CA ASN A 133 -4.57 16.14 -2.93
C ASN A 133 -5.71 16.86 -3.69
N PRO A 134 -5.47 18.07 -4.24
CA PRO A 134 -6.49 18.83 -4.95
C PRO A 134 -7.14 18.08 -6.11
N ASP A 135 -6.39 17.17 -6.75
CA ASP A 135 -6.85 16.42 -7.93
C ASP A 135 -7.95 15.40 -7.57
N VAL A 136 -8.01 14.94 -6.32
CA VAL A 136 -8.99 13.93 -5.84
C VAL A 136 -9.81 14.41 -4.64
N TYR A 137 -9.73 15.70 -4.30
CA TYR A 137 -10.41 16.26 -3.14
C TYR A 137 -11.95 16.17 -3.29
N PRO A 138 -12.70 15.80 -2.24
CA PRO A 138 -12.25 15.50 -0.88
C PRO A 138 -11.76 14.05 -0.67
N MET A 139 -12.09 13.14 -1.59
CA MET A 139 -11.61 11.76 -1.67
C MET A 139 -12.16 11.11 -2.94
N SER A 140 -11.39 10.23 -3.61
CA SER A 140 -11.95 9.37 -4.67
C SER A 140 -13.04 8.45 -4.11
N THR A 141 -14.13 8.23 -4.85
CA THR A 141 -15.22 7.33 -4.41
C THR A 141 -14.94 5.86 -4.71
N ALA A 142 -13.82 5.57 -5.38
CA ALA A 142 -13.46 4.23 -5.84
C ALA A 142 -13.41 3.18 -4.72
N TRP A 143 -12.99 3.55 -3.52
CA TRP A 143 -12.94 2.63 -2.38
C TRP A 143 -14.34 2.19 -1.90
N LEU A 144 -15.39 2.97 -2.21
CA LEU A 144 -16.77 2.68 -1.85
C LEU A 144 -17.56 2.07 -3.01
N THR A 145 -17.42 2.62 -4.22
CA THR A 145 -18.20 2.21 -5.40
C THR A 145 -17.50 1.17 -6.25
N GLY A 146 -16.17 1.06 -6.16
CA GLY A 146 -15.35 0.23 -7.04
C GLY A 146 -15.15 0.80 -8.44
N SER A 147 -15.56 2.06 -8.69
CA SER A 147 -15.51 2.70 -10.02
C SER A 147 -15.01 4.14 -9.94
N ILE A 148 -14.37 4.60 -11.00
CA ILE A 148 -13.92 5.99 -11.20
C ILE A 148 -14.55 6.58 -12.47
N SER A 149 -14.62 7.90 -12.54
CA SER A 149 -15.14 8.58 -13.73
C SER A 149 -14.15 8.46 -14.91
N GLU A 150 -14.65 8.61 -16.14
CA GLU A 150 -13.78 8.57 -17.33
C GLU A 150 -12.76 9.73 -17.32
N GLU A 151 -13.15 10.89 -16.79
CA GLU A 151 -12.28 12.06 -16.65
C GLU A 151 -11.15 11.81 -15.64
N GLU A 152 -11.49 11.36 -14.43
CA GLU A 152 -10.53 10.97 -13.39
C GLU A 152 -9.54 9.91 -13.90
N MET A 153 -10.04 8.92 -14.65
CA MET A 153 -9.21 7.88 -15.27
C MET A 153 -8.22 8.43 -16.29
N LYS A 154 -8.61 9.42 -17.11
CA LYS A 154 -7.71 10.07 -18.09
C LYS A 154 -6.64 10.90 -17.41
N GLU A 155 -6.96 11.53 -16.29
CA GLU A 155 -6.04 12.46 -15.61
C GLU A 155 -5.04 11.74 -14.71
N GLU A 156 -5.49 10.71 -13.97
CA GLU A 156 -4.69 9.99 -12.97
C GLU A 156 -4.06 8.71 -13.52
N HIS A 157 -4.75 7.99 -14.43
CA HIS A 157 -4.30 6.71 -14.97
C HIS A 157 -4.32 6.65 -16.51
N PRO A 158 -3.69 7.61 -17.22
CA PRO A 158 -3.81 7.75 -18.67
C PRO A 158 -3.36 6.50 -19.46
N LYS A 159 -2.32 5.78 -19.02
CA LYS A 159 -1.89 4.56 -19.74
C LYS A 159 -2.95 3.45 -19.65
N GLU A 160 -3.69 3.37 -18.55
CA GLU A 160 -4.76 2.39 -18.40
C GLU A 160 -5.99 2.78 -19.22
N TYR A 161 -6.35 4.08 -19.23
CA TYR A 161 -7.39 4.59 -20.13
C TYR A 161 -7.10 4.26 -21.60
N GLU A 162 -5.86 4.48 -22.06
CA GLU A 162 -5.43 4.18 -23.43
C GLU A 162 -5.53 2.68 -23.75
N LYS A 163 -5.21 1.79 -22.80
CA LYS A 163 -5.34 0.32 -22.97
C LYS A 163 -6.80 -0.10 -23.12
N ILE A 164 -7.69 0.40 -22.26
CA ILE A 164 -9.12 0.09 -22.29
C ILE A 164 -9.75 0.64 -23.59
N SER A 165 -9.47 1.90 -23.93
CA SER A 165 -10.03 2.57 -25.11
C SER A 165 -9.55 1.95 -26.44
N SER A 166 -8.36 1.36 -26.46
CA SER A 166 -7.82 0.67 -27.64
C SER A 166 -8.26 -0.79 -27.77
N GLY A 167 -9.10 -1.30 -26.86
CA GLY A 167 -9.57 -2.69 -26.86
C GLY A 167 -8.46 -3.71 -26.57
N LYS A 168 -7.35 -3.28 -25.97
CA LYS A 168 -6.20 -4.14 -25.62
C LYS A 168 -6.28 -4.69 -24.19
N ASP A 169 -7.33 -4.33 -23.45
CA ASP A 169 -7.57 -4.88 -22.12
C ASP A 169 -8.19 -6.28 -22.23
N ASN A 170 -7.37 -7.31 -22.02
CA ASN A 170 -7.77 -8.72 -22.05
C ASN A 170 -8.24 -9.24 -20.67
N ASN A 171 -8.41 -8.36 -19.67
CA ASN A 171 -8.58 -8.74 -18.26
C ASN A 171 -9.95 -8.38 -17.64
N GLN A 172 -10.95 -7.99 -18.43
CA GLN A 172 -12.35 -7.87 -17.97
C GLN A 172 -13.14 -9.18 -18.12
#